data_AF-A0A0F7SLM5-F1
#
_entry.id   AF-A0A0F7SLM5-F1
#
_cell.length_a   1.000
_cell.length_b   1.000
_cell.length_c   1.000
_cell.angle_alpha   90.00
_cell.angle_beta   90.00
_cell.angle_gamma   90.00
#
_symmetry.space_group_name_H-M   'P 1'
#
loop_
_entity.id
_entity.type
_entity.pdbx_description
1 polymer ?
#
loop_
_entity_poly.entity_id
_entity_poly.type
_entity_poly.pdbx_seq_one_letter_code
_entity_poly.pdbx_strand_id
1 'polypeptide(L)'
;MSVTKTSLHETSNPIELGTTFELRNLARATDPEHTGTSRSIRSIGGEGTTPIDPLSLQSKIQPDEQINTLLKRKGKGMSKKRNKALAKYYENQNEHIKNLLKPMSVHTSEATEEEDASALKVKIAIRASFICNCLLAILQLYAALSSLSLSLFATAIDSVFDPFANLILNYLHKKGISADPKKWPQGGAKFQTIGNVVYGFLMGGVNLVLIVESIRSLATHGDGDDDNKLHIASLVAVGVALGTKFALFLYCYAIKSQSSQVQVLWEDHRNDLPVNAMGIFTSAAGAKIAWWIDPMGAILIACAVITSWTITVAEHFTLLAGKSAEPEMLNFVTYKCMTFSPLITQLDSVKIYANGEDYIAEVDIVMEPETTLRTSHDLAQSLQDTLERLPGIDRAFVHVDHETDHAPEHAKNR
;
A
#
# COMPACT_ATOMS: atom_id res chain seq x y z
N MET A 1 -10.83 -40.46 51.96
CA MET A 1 -10.04 -40.05 50.78
C MET A 1 -10.69 -38.80 50.21
N SER A 2 -10.15 -37.65 50.62
CA SER A 2 -10.73 -36.33 50.38
C SER A 2 -10.17 -35.77 49.07
N VAL A 3 -11.05 -35.34 48.17
CA VAL A 3 -10.68 -34.67 46.91
C VAL A 3 -10.53 -33.18 47.21
N THR A 4 -9.28 -32.73 47.25
CA THR A 4 -8.90 -31.34 47.51
C THR A 4 -9.23 -30.46 46.31
N LYS A 5 -10.14 -29.49 46.50
CA LYS A 5 -10.29 -28.32 45.64
C LYS A 5 -9.08 -27.40 45.88
N THR A 6 -8.36 -27.05 44.82
CA THR A 6 -7.40 -25.94 44.85
C THR A 6 -7.88 -24.89 43.86
N SER A 7 -8.34 -23.75 44.39
CA SER A 7 -8.66 -22.55 43.61
C SER A 7 -7.37 -21.84 43.23
N LEU A 8 -7.19 -21.50 41.96
CA LEU A 8 -6.20 -20.53 41.54
C LEU A 8 -6.90 -19.20 41.28
N HIS A 9 -6.60 -18.25 42.16
CA HIS A 9 -6.92 -16.84 42.03
C HIS A 9 -6.20 -16.28 40.79
N GLU A 10 -6.97 -15.82 39.82
CA GLU A 10 -6.49 -15.09 38.66
C GLU A 10 -6.31 -13.61 39.07
N THR A 11 -5.08 -13.23 39.39
CA THR A 11 -4.71 -11.82 39.61
C THR A 11 -4.55 -11.14 38.25
N SER A 12 -5.59 -10.45 37.81
CA SER A 12 -5.57 -9.55 36.67
C SER A 12 -4.77 -8.29 37.00
N ASN A 13 -3.50 -8.24 36.57
CA ASN A 13 -2.79 -6.96 36.40
C ASN A 13 -3.05 -6.44 34.98
N PRO A 14 -3.32 -5.13 34.80
CA PRO A 14 -3.55 -4.57 33.49
C PRO A 14 -2.23 -4.60 32.70
N ILE A 15 -2.23 -5.32 31.59
CA ILE A 15 -1.14 -5.31 30.61
C ILE A 15 -1.10 -3.90 30.01
N GLU A 16 -0.03 -3.16 30.29
CA GLU A 16 0.29 -1.93 29.58
C GLU A 16 0.32 -2.22 28.07
N LEU A 17 -0.52 -1.52 27.31
CA LEU A 17 -0.59 -1.63 25.85
C LEU A 17 0.71 -1.09 25.23
N GLY A 18 1.68 -1.99 25.02
CA GLY A 18 2.78 -1.76 24.09
C GLY A 18 2.24 -1.52 22.67
N THR A 19 2.79 -0.52 21.99
CA THR A 19 2.31 -0.10 20.65
C THR A 19 2.74 -1.08 19.56
N THR A 20 2.04 -1.04 18.41
CA THR A 20 2.40 -1.79 17.17
C THR A 20 3.81 -1.50 16.65
N PHE A 21 4.40 -0.38 17.06
CA PHE A 21 5.73 0.07 16.67
C PHE A 21 6.82 -0.57 17.54
N GLU A 22 6.61 -0.58 18.86
CA GLU A 22 7.46 -1.29 19.83
C GLU A 22 7.55 -2.77 19.47
N LEU A 23 6.44 -3.42 19.10
CA LEU A 23 6.45 -4.86 18.77
C LEU A 23 7.12 -5.19 17.43
N ARG A 24 7.05 -4.30 16.43
CA ARG A 24 7.78 -4.46 15.14
C ARG A 24 9.28 -4.25 15.33
N ASN A 25 9.68 -3.30 16.16
CA ASN A 25 11.08 -3.06 16.53
C ASN A 25 11.63 -4.10 17.51
N LEU A 26 10.82 -4.60 18.46
CA LEU A 26 11.18 -5.73 19.33
C LEU A 26 11.36 -7.01 18.52
N ALA A 27 10.48 -7.30 17.55
CA ALA A 27 10.65 -8.45 16.67
C ALA A 27 11.90 -8.35 15.76
N ARG A 28 12.33 -7.13 15.40
CA ARG A 28 13.61 -6.86 14.73
C ARG A 28 14.82 -6.84 15.68
N ALA A 29 14.62 -6.59 16.98
CA ALA A 29 15.68 -6.45 17.97
C ALA A 29 15.91 -7.73 18.81
N THR A 30 15.00 -8.70 18.77
CA THR A 30 15.14 -9.98 19.48
C THR A 30 15.82 -11.02 18.59
N ASP A 31 17.11 -10.85 18.34
CA ASP A 31 18.02 -11.98 18.14
C ASP A 31 18.81 -12.18 19.44
N PRO A 32 18.95 -13.42 19.94
CA PRO A 32 19.68 -13.68 21.18
C PRO A 32 21.16 -13.34 21.00
N GLU A 33 21.73 -12.64 21.99
CA GLU A 33 23.16 -12.35 22.12
C GLU A 33 23.99 -13.63 21.92
N HIS A 34 24.51 -13.84 20.71
CA HIS A 34 25.58 -14.81 20.49
C HIS A 34 26.89 -14.18 20.96
N THR A 35 27.14 -14.32 22.26
CA THR A 35 28.46 -14.14 22.89
C THR A 35 29.40 -15.22 22.37
N GLY A 36 30.02 -14.96 21.22
CA GLY A 36 30.96 -15.87 20.58
C GLY A 36 31.88 -15.11 19.63
N THR A 37 32.93 -14.52 20.20
CA THR A 37 34.20 -14.11 19.56
C THR A 37 34.22 -13.97 18.03
N SER A 38 33.36 -13.13 17.46
CA SER A 38 33.45 -12.76 16.04
C SER A 38 34.45 -11.61 15.96
N ARG A 39 35.64 -11.89 15.41
CA ARG A 39 36.58 -10.85 14.98
C ARG A 39 35.80 -9.92 14.06
N SER A 40 35.61 -8.67 14.50
CA SER A 40 35.03 -7.63 13.66
C SER A 40 35.78 -7.60 12.34
N ILE A 41 35.13 -8.01 11.26
CA ILE A 41 35.45 -7.46 9.96
C ILE A 41 35.09 -5.99 10.12
N ARG A 42 36.13 -5.18 10.37
CA ARG A 42 36.02 -3.72 10.32
C ARG A 42 35.26 -3.42 9.03
N SER A 43 34.22 -2.61 9.14
CA SER A 43 33.63 -1.97 7.99
C SER A 43 34.78 -1.41 7.16
N ILE A 44 34.93 -1.92 5.93
CA ILE A 44 35.75 -1.27 4.92
C ILE A 44 34.90 -0.08 4.44
N GLY A 45 34.73 0.88 5.34
CA GLY A 45 34.16 2.20 5.12
C GLY A 45 35.20 3.18 5.63
N GLY A 46 36.40 3.11 5.07
CA GLY A 46 37.44 4.10 5.29
C GLY A 46 37.02 5.40 4.62
N GLU A 47 37.00 6.48 5.38
CA GLU A 47 37.02 7.85 4.85
C GLU A 47 38.13 7.94 3.80
N GLY A 48 37.76 8.01 2.51
CA GLY A 48 38.70 8.27 1.41
C GLY A 48 38.73 7.27 0.25
N THR A 49 38.01 6.15 0.28
CA THR A 49 37.84 5.34 -0.95
C THR A 49 36.71 5.92 -1.80
N THR A 50 37.02 6.29 -3.04
CA THR A 50 36.02 6.68 -4.04
C THR A 50 34.89 5.64 -4.06
N PRO A 51 33.60 6.06 -4.02
CA PRO A 51 32.49 5.13 -4.11
C PRO A 51 32.68 4.24 -5.33
N ILE A 52 32.54 2.92 -5.15
CA ILE A 52 32.62 1.96 -6.25
C ILE A 52 31.42 2.27 -7.17
N ASP A 53 31.70 2.88 -8.32
CA ASP A 53 30.70 3.26 -9.32
C ASP A 53 31.00 2.55 -10.65
N PRO A 54 30.66 1.26 -10.76
CA PRO A 54 31.06 0.43 -11.90
C PRO A 54 30.48 0.92 -13.23
N LEU A 55 29.37 1.67 -13.18
CA LEU A 55 28.68 2.23 -14.34
C LEU A 55 29.04 3.71 -14.61
N SER A 56 29.97 4.27 -13.83
CA SER A 56 30.39 5.68 -13.90
C SER A 56 29.20 6.66 -13.91
N LEU A 57 28.15 6.36 -13.15
CA LEU A 57 26.94 7.18 -13.05
C LEU A 57 27.22 8.58 -12.52
N GLN A 58 28.20 8.74 -11.62
CA GLN A 58 28.56 10.04 -11.06
C GLN A 58 28.97 11.03 -12.16
N SER A 59 29.66 10.55 -13.20
CA SER A 59 30.07 11.37 -14.35
C SER A 59 28.90 11.83 -15.24
N LYS A 60 27.76 11.13 -15.16
CA LYS A 60 26.57 11.40 -15.99
C LYS A 60 25.65 12.46 -15.37
N ILE A 61 25.89 12.87 -14.12
CA ILE A 61 25.13 13.91 -13.45
C ILE A 61 25.32 15.24 -14.17
N GLN A 62 24.22 15.86 -14.59
CA GLN A 62 24.24 17.18 -15.21
C GLN A 62 24.33 18.29 -14.14
N PRO A 63 25.21 19.30 -14.29
CA PRO A 63 25.27 20.40 -13.34
C PRO A 63 23.95 21.21 -13.31
N ASP A 64 23.51 21.60 -12.11
CA ASP A 64 22.29 22.39 -11.93
C ASP A 64 22.34 23.73 -12.69
N GLU A 65 23.54 24.29 -12.89
CA GLU A 65 23.73 25.49 -13.72
C GLU A 65 23.30 25.24 -15.17
N GLN A 66 23.67 24.09 -15.76
CA GLN A 66 23.28 23.73 -17.12
C GLN A 66 21.77 23.55 -17.24
N ILE A 67 21.14 22.87 -16.27
CA ILE A 67 19.68 22.70 -16.22
C ILE A 67 18.99 24.07 -16.15
N ASN A 68 19.47 24.97 -15.28
CA ASN A 68 18.97 26.32 -15.15
C ASN A 68 19.14 27.16 -16.44
N THR A 69 20.23 26.96 -17.18
CA THR A 69 20.39 27.63 -18.49
C THR A 69 19.36 27.17 -19.51
N LEU A 70 18.97 25.89 -19.51
CA LEU A 70 17.89 25.37 -20.38
C LEU A 70 16.55 26.04 -20.06
N LEU A 71 16.27 26.28 -18.78
CA LEU A 71 15.06 26.97 -18.32
C LEU A 71 15.07 28.47 -18.65
N LYS A 72 16.24 29.12 -18.55
CA LYS A 72 16.42 30.55 -18.82
C LYS A 72 16.54 30.90 -20.31
N ARG A 73 16.87 29.94 -21.18
CA ARG A 73 16.96 30.17 -22.63
C ARG A 73 15.63 30.71 -23.19
N LYS A 74 15.67 31.94 -23.71
CA LYS A 74 14.53 32.60 -24.37
C LYS A 74 14.17 31.87 -25.67
N GLY A 75 13.26 30.90 -25.60
CA GLY A 75 12.60 30.28 -26.74
C GLY A 75 11.13 30.70 -26.84
N LYS A 76 10.60 30.85 -28.07
CA LYS A 76 9.15 31.02 -28.30
C LYS A 76 8.49 29.67 -28.62
N GLY A 77 7.26 29.47 -28.16
CA GLY A 77 6.41 28.31 -28.50
C GLY A 77 7.04 26.95 -28.17
N MET A 78 7.13 26.07 -29.17
CA MET A 78 7.58 24.67 -29.05
C MET A 78 9.00 24.51 -28.48
N SER A 79 9.90 25.45 -28.77
CA SER A 79 11.28 25.41 -28.25
C SER A 79 11.33 25.53 -26.72
N LYS A 80 10.47 26.38 -26.12
CA LYS A 80 10.36 26.53 -24.67
C LYS A 80 9.82 25.26 -24.00
N LYS A 81 8.78 24.65 -24.61
CA LYS A 81 8.19 23.39 -24.11
C LYS A 81 9.22 22.26 -24.13
N ARG A 82 10.00 22.15 -25.21
CA ARG A 82 11.08 21.15 -25.34
C ARG A 82 12.18 21.36 -24.30
N ASN A 83 12.64 22.61 -24.10
CA ASN A 83 13.67 22.90 -23.10
C ASN A 83 13.19 22.59 -21.67
N LYS A 84 11.92 22.89 -21.35
CA LYS A 84 11.34 22.54 -20.06
C LYS A 84 11.24 21.02 -19.86
N ALA A 85 10.83 20.28 -20.89
CA ALA A 85 10.79 18.82 -20.85
C ALA A 85 12.19 18.21 -20.68
N LEU A 86 13.19 18.76 -21.37
CA LEU A 86 14.58 18.32 -21.26
C LEU A 86 15.19 18.65 -19.89
N ALA A 87 14.92 19.83 -19.34
CA ALA A 87 15.34 20.19 -17.99
C ALA A 87 14.75 19.22 -16.96
N LYS A 88 13.44 18.94 -17.04
CA LYS A 88 12.78 17.95 -16.18
C LYS A 88 13.37 16.54 -16.35
N TYR A 89 13.74 16.15 -17.57
CA TYR A 89 14.41 14.87 -17.80
C TYR A 89 15.75 14.80 -17.06
N TYR A 90 16.58 15.84 -17.13
CA TYR A 90 17.86 15.88 -16.41
C TYR A 90 17.70 15.97 -14.90
N GLU A 91 16.69 16.69 -14.41
CA GLU A 91 16.34 16.70 -12.98
C GLU A 91 16.01 15.29 -12.49
N ASN A 92 15.08 14.60 -13.18
CA ASN A 92 14.71 13.22 -12.84
C ASN A 92 15.90 12.25 -12.97
N GLN A 93 16.73 12.41 -14.01
CA GLN A 93 17.94 11.58 -14.18
C GLN A 93 18.93 11.80 -13.03
N ASN A 94 19.19 13.05 -12.67
CA ASN A 94 20.10 13.39 -11.58
C ASN A 94 19.60 12.85 -10.25
N GLU A 95 18.31 12.96 -9.98
CA GLU A 95 17.67 12.40 -8.79
C GLU A 95 17.82 10.88 -8.75
N HIS A 96 17.50 10.19 -9.85
CA HIS A 96 17.64 8.73 -9.95
C HIS A 96 19.10 8.27 -9.75
N ILE A 97 20.07 8.95 -10.37
CA ILE A 97 21.50 8.66 -10.17
C ILE A 97 21.92 8.90 -8.71
N LYS A 98 21.50 10.01 -8.10
CA LYS A 98 21.78 10.31 -6.69
C LYS A 98 21.21 9.23 -5.78
N ASN A 99 19.98 8.76 -6.05
CA ASN A 99 19.35 7.66 -5.32
C ASN A 99 20.14 6.35 -5.46
N LEU A 100 20.61 6.02 -6.67
CA LEU A 100 21.46 4.84 -6.89
C LEU A 100 22.81 4.93 -6.17
N LEU A 101 23.45 6.09 -6.16
CA LEU A 101 24.77 6.28 -5.54
C LEU A 101 24.71 6.38 -4.01
N LYS A 102 23.57 6.78 -3.45
CA LYS A 102 23.39 6.97 -2.02
C LYS A 102 23.55 5.65 -1.25
N PRO A 103 24.32 5.59 -0.15
CA PRO A 103 24.56 4.34 0.57
C PRO A 103 23.25 3.70 1.09
N MET A 104 23.21 2.37 1.15
CA MET A 104 22.02 1.63 1.62
C MET A 104 21.61 2.01 3.05
N SER A 105 22.58 2.26 3.93
CA SER A 105 22.31 2.69 5.31
C SER A 105 21.53 4.01 5.38
N VAL A 106 21.79 4.93 4.45
CA VAL A 106 21.08 6.23 4.40
C VAL A 106 19.67 6.06 3.84
N HIS A 107 19.48 5.14 2.88
CA HIS A 107 18.14 4.77 2.42
C HIS A 107 17.30 4.17 3.54
N THR A 108 17.87 3.25 4.32
CA THR A 108 17.19 2.67 5.48
C THR A 108 16.87 3.73 6.53
N SER A 109 17.83 4.61 6.89
CA SER A 109 17.60 5.61 7.93
C SER A 109 16.54 6.63 7.55
N GLU A 110 16.58 7.14 6.32
CA GLU A 110 15.56 8.10 5.85
C GLU A 110 14.18 7.44 5.77
N ALA A 111 14.08 6.20 5.30
CA ALA A 111 12.82 5.47 5.29
C ALA A 111 12.26 5.28 6.72
N THR A 112 13.11 4.94 7.69
CA THR A 112 12.66 4.84 9.10
C THR A 112 12.20 6.19 9.67
N GLU A 113 12.90 7.28 9.35
CA GLU A 113 12.50 8.62 9.78
C GLU A 113 11.17 9.07 9.14
N GLU A 114 10.96 8.76 7.86
CA GLU A 114 9.70 9.03 7.15
C GLU A 114 8.53 8.20 7.68
N GLU A 115 8.75 6.90 7.95
CA GLU A 115 7.78 6.01 8.59
C GLU A 115 7.38 6.57 9.98
N ASP A 116 8.35 6.95 10.80
CA ASP A 116 8.12 7.49 12.15
C ASP A 116 7.37 8.82 12.12
N ALA A 117 7.77 9.73 11.22
CA ALA A 117 7.10 11.02 11.04
C ALA A 117 5.66 10.87 10.52
N SER A 118 5.36 9.80 9.78
CA SER A 118 4.05 9.54 9.19
C SER A 118 3.17 8.65 10.07
N ALA A 119 3.73 7.89 11.01
CA ALA A 119 3.02 6.91 11.82
C ALA A 119 1.81 7.50 12.57
N LEU A 120 1.97 8.70 13.16
CA LEU A 120 0.87 9.37 13.85
C LEU A 120 -0.24 9.82 12.88
N LYS A 121 0.14 10.34 11.71
CA LYS A 121 -0.80 10.79 10.68
C LYS A 121 -1.61 9.61 10.14
N VAL A 122 -0.95 8.49 9.86
CA VAL A 122 -1.60 7.23 9.43
C VAL A 122 -2.58 6.74 10.49
N LYS A 123 -2.19 6.71 11.77
CA LYS A 123 -3.10 6.31 12.87
C LYS A 123 -4.32 7.22 12.98
N ILE A 124 -4.12 8.53 12.84
CA ILE A 124 -5.21 9.50 12.86
C ILE A 124 -6.13 9.26 11.65
N ALA A 125 -5.58 9.03 10.45
CA ALA A 125 -6.35 8.76 9.24
C ALA A 125 -7.30 7.57 9.42
N ILE A 126 -6.76 6.45 9.91
CA ILE A 126 -7.50 5.21 10.09
C ILE A 126 -8.60 5.38 11.16
N ARG A 127 -8.25 5.95 12.33
CA ARG A 127 -9.22 6.14 13.43
C ARG A 127 -10.29 7.17 13.08
N ALA A 128 -9.90 8.29 12.49
CA ALA A 128 -10.83 9.33 12.06
C ALA A 128 -11.78 8.80 10.97
N SER A 129 -11.26 8.10 9.96
CA SER A 129 -12.09 7.48 8.92
C SER A 129 -13.08 6.49 9.52
N PHE A 130 -12.64 5.63 10.44
CA PHE A 130 -13.53 4.67 11.10
C PHE A 130 -14.64 5.36 11.92
N ILE A 131 -14.29 6.35 12.75
CA ILE A 131 -15.26 7.07 13.59
C ILE A 131 -16.25 7.85 12.72
N CYS A 132 -15.75 8.58 11.72
CA CYS A 132 -16.60 9.32 10.79
C CYS A 132 -17.53 8.38 10.02
N ASN A 133 -17.02 7.26 9.48
CA ASN A 133 -17.85 6.28 8.79
C ASN A 133 -18.94 5.71 9.72
N CYS A 134 -18.65 5.46 11.00
CA CYS A 134 -19.66 5.02 11.97
C CYS A 134 -20.76 6.09 12.19
N LEU A 135 -20.37 7.36 12.33
CA LEU A 135 -21.33 8.46 12.50
C LEU A 135 -22.17 8.69 11.24
N LEU A 136 -21.54 8.60 10.06
CA LEU A 136 -22.20 8.72 8.77
C LEU A 136 -23.16 7.57 8.52
N ALA A 137 -22.82 6.34 8.90
CA ALA A 137 -23.72 5.18 8.82
C ALA A 137 -25.03 5.44 9.56
N ILE A 138 -24.96 5.94 10.80
CA ILE A 138 -26.14 6.24 11.63
C ILE A 138 -26.96 7.36 10.98
N LEU A 139 -26.29 8.43 10.56
CA LEU A 139 -26.93 9.60 9.94
C LEU A 139 -27.65 9.22 8.64
N GLN A 140 -26.97 8.47 7.76
CA GLN A 140 -27.51 8.09 6.46
C GLN A 140 -28.59 7.01 6.57
N LEU A 141 -28.45 6.06 7.50
CA LEU A 141 -29.51 5.08 7.76
C LEU A 141 -30.80 5.77 8.21
N TYR A 142 -30.70 6.75 9.11
CA TYR A 142 -31.84 7.58 9.51
C TYR A 142 -32.43 8.34 8.31
N ALA A 143 -31.58 8.95 7.48
CA ALA A 143 -31.99 9.69 6.29
C ALA A 143 -32.74 8.80 5.28
N ALA A 144 -32.21 7.61 4.97
CA ALA A 144 -32.81 6.68 4.01
C ALA A 144 -34.17 6.16 4.49
N LEU A 145 -34.26 5.71 5.75
CA LEU A 145 -35.53 5.26 6.34
C LEU A 145 -36.60 6.36 6.33
N SER A 146 -36.19 7.62 6.52
CA SER A 146 -37.10 8.75 6.49
C SER A 146 -37.52 9.18 5.08
N SER A 147 -36.73 8.86 4.06
CA SER A 147 -36.89 9.42 2.71
C SER A 147 -37.61 8.53 1.72
N LEU A 148 -37.70 7.21 1.99
CA LEU A 148 -38.27 6.20 1.09
C LEU A 148 -37.66 6.16 -0.34
N SER A 149 -36.56 6.86 -0.60
CA SER A 149 -35.89 6.92 -1.92
C SER A 149 -34.84 5.81 -2.06
N LEU A 150 -34.82 5.16 -3.22
CA LEU A 150 -33.91 4.05 -3.51
C LEU A 150 -32.47 4.50 -3.71
N SER A 151 -32.22 5.66 -4.34
CA SER A 151 -30.84 6.16 -4.45
C SER A 151 -30.30 6.67 -3.12
N LEU A 152 -31.14 7.11 -2.19
CA LEU A 152 -30.69 7.45 -0.84
C LEU A 152 -30.52 6.21 0.04
N PHE A 153 -31.29 5.16 -0.23
CA PHE A 153 -31.05 3.84 0.36
C PHE A 153 -29.74 3.24 -0.12
N ALA A 154 -29.37 3.45 -1.40
CA ALA A 154 -28.06 3.11 -1.94
C ALA A 154 -26.91 3.72 -1.13
N THR A 155 -26.91 5.05 -1.00
CA THR A 155 -25.85 5.76 -0.27
C THR A 155 -25.78 5.31 1.19
N ALA A 156 -26.93 5.04 1.80
CA ALA A 156 -27.01 4.58 3.18
C ALA A 156 -26.48 3.17 3.36
N ILE A 157 -26.75 2.25 2.43
CA ILE A 157 -26.19 0.90 2.45
C ILE A 157 -24.66 0.97 2.37
N ASP A 158 -24.09 1.74 1.44
CA ASP A 158 -22.64 1.92 1.33
C ASP A 158 -22.08 2.45 2.66
N SER A 159 -22.67 3.52 3.19
CA SER A 159 -22.25 4.11 4.47
C SER A 159 -22.34 3.14 5.67
N VAL A 160 -23.24 2.16 5.65
CA VAL A 160 -23.39 1.16 6.72
C VAL A 160 -22.35 0.04 6.59
N PHE A 161 -22.04 -0.38 5.37
CA PHE A 161 -21.04 -1.42 5.13
C PHE A 161 -19.60 -0.90 5.22
N ASP A 162 -19.38 0.41 5.04
CA ASP A 162 -18.09 1.07 5.21
C ASP A 162 -17.44 0.79 6.59
N PRO A 163 -18.08 1.06 7.75
CA PRO A 163 -17.53 0.69 9.06
C PRO A 163 -17.20 -0.78 9.19
N PHE A 164 -18.03 -1.65 8.60
CA PHE A 164 -17.85 -3.09 8.68
C PHE A 164 -16.64 -3.55 7.84
N ALA A 165 -16.51 -3.05 6.62
CA ALA A 165 -15.35 -3.29 5.76
C ALA A 165 -14.06 -2.77 6.41
N ASN A 166 -14.13 -1.57 7.02
CA ASN A 166 -13.03 -0.98 7.78
C ASN A 166 -12.63 -1.79 9.01
N LEU A 167 -13.60 -2.39 9.71
CA LEU A 167 -13.33 -3.27 10.85
C LEU A 167 -12.54 -4.52 10.40
N ILE A 168 -12.97 -5.14 9.30
CA ILE A 168 -12.29 -6.31 8.74
C ILE A 168 -10.88 -5.95 8.26
N LEU A 169 -10.73 -4.81 7.57
CA LEU A 169 -9.43 -4.30 7.12
C LEU A 169 -8.47 -4.09 8.30
N ASN A 170 -8.94 -3.40 9.35
CA ASN A 170 -8.18 -3.20 10.59
C ASN A 170 -7.77 -4.52 11.26
N TYR A 171 -8.69 -5.50 11.29
CA TYR A 171 -8.42 -6.81 11.86
C TYR A 171 -7.36 -7.58 11.07
N LEU A 172 -7.45 -7.61 9.73
CA LEU A 172 -6.50 -8.30 8.88
C LEU A 172 -5.12 -7.63 8.88
N HIS A 173 -5.05 -6.31 8.87
CA HIS A 173 -3.78 -5.58 9.04
C HIS A 173 -3.13 -5.89 10.39
N LYS A 174 -3.89 -5.84 11.48
CA LYS A 174 -3.38 -6.17 12.81
C LYS A 174 -2.85 -7.61 12.87
N LYS A 175 -3.57 -8.55 12.25
CA LYS A 175 -3.18 -9.95 12.16
C LYS A 175 -1.92 -10.16 11.30
N GLY A 176 -1.73 -9.35 10.26
CA GLY A 176 -0.52 -9.34 9.45
C GLY A 176 0.71 -8.94 10.26
N ILE A 177 0.59 -7.89 11.08
CA ILE A 177 1.68 -7.44 11.94
C ILE A 177 1.99 -8.46 13.04
N SER A 178 0.95 -9.08 13.62
CA SER A 178 1.10 -10.06 14.69
C SER A 178 1.14 -11.52 14.20
N ALA A 179 1.59 -11.76 12.97
CA ALA A 179 1.62 -13.10 12.40
C ALA A 179 2.69 -13.95 13.10
N ASP A 180 2.29 -15.06 13.70
CA ASP A 180 3.22 -16.00 14.35
C ASP A 180 4.18 -16.61 13.32
N PRO A 181 5.51 -16.39 13.47
CA PRO A 181 6.51 -16.93 12.55
C PRO A 181 6.48 -18.47 12.41
N LYS A 182 6.04 -19.19 13.45
CA LYS A 182 5.95 -20.67 13.39
C LYS A 182 4.86 -21.15 12.45
N LYS A 183 3.75 -20.40 12.39
CA LYS A 183 2.61 -20.71 11.52
C LYS A 183 2.78 -20.10 10.14
N TRP A 184 3.39 -18.92 10.06
CA TRP A 184 3.57 -18.14 8.85
C TRP A 184 5.05 -17.76 8.69
N PRO A 185 5.89 -18.68 8.20
CA PRO A 185 7.34 -18.44 8.08
C PRO A 185 7.69 -17.33 7.07
N GLN A 186 6.81 -17.06 6.11
CA GLN A 186 6.96 -15.96 5.14
C GLN A 186 6.48 -14.60 5.70
N GLY A 187 6.17 -14.52 7.00
CA GLY A 187 5.62 -13.32 7.62
C GLY A 187 4.14 -13.10 7.31
N GLY A 188 3.64 -11.92 7.68
CA GLY A 188 2.23 -11.56 7.58
C GLY A 188 1.91 -10.48 6.54
N ALA A 189 2.86 -10.10 5.67
CA ALA A 189 2.67 -9.06 4.66
C ALA A 189 1.45 -9.32 3.76
N LYS A 190 1.23 -10.57 3.33
CA LYS A 190 0.07 -10.96 2.52
C LYS A 190 -1.29 -10.72 3.18
N PHE A 191 -1.37 -10.71 4.52
CA PHE A 191 -2.66 -10.45 5.21
C PHE A 191 -3.19 -9.04 4.94
N GLN A 192 -2.30 -8.07 4.73
CA GLN A 192 -2.66 -6.69 4.41
C GLN A 192 -3.36 -6.64 3.04
N THR A 193 -2.71 -7.21 2.02
CA THR A 193 -3.27 -7.33 0.66
C THR A 193 -4.55 -8.17 0.61
N ILE A 194 -4.62 -9.27 1.37
CA ILE A 194 -5.85 -10.07 1.51
C ILE A 194 -6.97 -9.20 2.11
N GLY A 195 -6.66 -8.35 3.10
CA GLY A 195 -7.59 -7.39 3.66
C GLY A 195 -8.15 -6.43 2.62
N ASN A 196 -7.29 -5.86 1.78
CA ASN A 196 -7.68 -4.96 0.70
C ASN A 196 -8.58 -5.66 -0.33
N VAL A 197 -8.26 -6.91 -0.68
CA VAL A 197 -9.10 -7.73 -1.58
C VAL A 197 -10.47 -8.02 -0.98
N VAL A 198 -10.52 -8.44 0.30
CA VAL A 198 -11.79 -8.71 1.01
C VAL A 198 -12.64 -7.45 1.10
N TYR A 199 -12.01 -6.29 1.36
CA TYR A 199 -12.68 -4.99 1.37
C TYR A 199 -13.37 -4.72 0.02
N GLY A 200 -12.62 -4.81 -1.08
CA GLY A 200 -13.17 -4.53 -2.41
C GLY A 200 -14.27 -5.49 -2.84
N PHE A 201 -14.15 -6.79 -2.51
CA PHE A 201 -15.23 -7.76 -2.77
C PHE A 201 -16.49 -7.47 -1.97
N LEU A 202 -16.36 -7.05 -0.72
CA LEU A 202 -17.50 -6.72 0.13
C LEU A 202 -18.23 -5.49 -0.42
N MET A 203 -17.50 -4.42 -0.74
CA MET A 203 -18.09 -3.21 -1.32
C MET A 203 -18.73 -3.47 -2.69
N GLY A 204 -18.06 -4.25 -3.55
CA GLY A 204 -18.63 -4.67 -4.83
C GLY A 204 -19.89 -5.54 -4.68
N GLY A 205 -19.91 -6.47 -3.72
CA GLY A 205 -21.04 -7.34 -3.44
C GLY A 205 -22.26 -6.59 -2.92
N VAL A 206 -22.05 -5.61 -2.05
CA VAL A 206 -23.10 -4.71 -1.55
C VAL A 206 -23.75 -3.93 -2.69
N ASN A 207 -22.93 -3.41 -3.63
CA ASN A 207 -23.43 -2.69 -4.80
C ASN A 207 -24.18 -3.59 -5.80
N LEU A 208 -23.91 -4.90 -5.83
CA LEU A 208 -24.69 -5.84 -6.64
C LEU A 208 -26.13 -5.97 -6.11
N VAL A 209 -26.31 -6.03 -4.79
CA VAL A 209 -27.65 -6.07 -4.16
C VAL A 209 -28.44 -4.82 -4.53
N LEU A 210 -27.78 -3.67 -4.53
CA LEU A 210 -28.40 -2.40 -4.92
C LEU A 210 -28.88 -2.40 -6.37
N ILE A 211 -28.13 -2.97 -7.31
CA ILE A 211 -28.57 -3.12 -8.71
C ILE A 211 -29.84 -3.94 -8.77
N VAL A 212 -29.89 -5.08 -8.07
CA VAL A 212 -31.05 -5.97 -8.06
C VAL A 212 -32.29 -5.25 -7.50
N GLU A 213 -32.15 -4.52 -6.39
CA GLU A 213 -33.26 -3.79 -5.78
C GLU A 213 -33.75 -2.64 -6.66
N SER A 214 -32.82 -1.93 -7.32
CA SER A 214 -33.16 -0.86 -8.25
C SER A 214 -33.92 -1.40 -9.47
N ILE A 215 -33.48 -2.53 -10.05
CA ILE A 215 -34.19 -3.20 -11.16
C ILE A 215 -35.58 -3.66 -10.72
N ARG A 216 -35.68 -4.25 -9.52
CA ARG A 216 -36.97 -4.69 -8.95
C ARG A 216 -37.92 -3.51 -8.84
N SER A 217 -37.46 -2.37 -8.34
CA SER A 217 -38.28 -1.16 -8.26
C SER A 217 -38.75 -0.65 -9.62
N LEU A 218 -37.93 -0.72 -10.68
CA LEU A 218 -38.38 -0.38 -12.03
C LEU A 218 -39.49 -1.33 -12.50
N ALA A 219 -39.35 -2.63 -12.21
CA ALA A 219 -40.27 -3.66 -12.69
C ALA A 219 -41.60 -3.70 -11.94
N THR A 220 -41.62 -3.31 -10.66
CA THR A 220 -42.82 -3.37 -9.80
C THR A 220 -43.55 -2.04 -9.66
N HIS A 221 -43.08 -0.97 -10.29
CA HIS A 221 -43.72 0.34 -10.20
C HIS A 221 -45.11 0.30 -10.86
N GLY A 222 -46.16 0.56 -10.06
CA GLY A 222 -47.54 0.68 -10.53
C GLY A 222 -47.95 2.16 -10.67
N ASP A 223 -48.93 2.43 -11.54
CA ASP A 223 -49.43 3.77 -11.97
C ASP A 223 -50.00 4.70 -10.86
N GLY A 224 -49.67 4.50 -9.58
CA GLY A 224 -50.24 5.28 -8.46
C GLY A 224 -49.27 5.67 -7.33
N ASP A 225 -47.96 5.43 -7.46
CA ASP A 225 -46.97 5.64 -6.38
C ASP A 225 -46.25 7.01 -6.47
N ASP A 226 -46.99 8.05 -6.91
CA ASP A 226 -46.46 9.38 -7.27
C ASP A 226 -46.22 10.32 -6.07
N ASP A 227 -46.04 9.77 -4.87
CA ASP A 227 -45.88 10.54 -3.63
C ASP A 227 -44.43 10.56 -3.13
N ASN A 228 -43.46 10.56 -4.06
CA ASN A 228 -42.03 10.81 -3.78
C ASN A 228 -41.79 12.27 -3.36
N LYS A 229 -42.25 12.63 -2.16
CA LYS A 229 -41.98 13.94 -1.56
C LYS A 229 -40.50 14.04 -1.23
N LEU A 230 -39.85 15.10 -1.70
CA LEU A 230 -38.46 15.36 -1.36
C LEU A 230 -38.33 15.61 0.14
N HIS A 231 -37.69 14.67 0.83
CA HIS A 231 -37.29 14.86 2.21
C HIS A 231 -36.04 15.73 2.24
N ILE A 232 -36.20 17.03 2.44
CA ILE A 232 -35.08 17.98 2.53
C ILE A 232 -34.07 17.54 3.61
N ALA A 233 -34.56 16.94 4.70
CA ALA A 233 -33.71 16.41 5.76
C ALA A 233 -32.77 15.29 5.29
N SER A 234 -33.21 14.41 4.36
CA SER A 234 -32.36 13.33 3.83
C SER A 234 -31.30 13.87 2.87
N LEU A 235 -31.65 14.85 2.02
CA LEU A 235 -30.69 15.56 1.17
C LEU A 235 -29.61 16.28 1.99
N VAL A 236 -29.99 16.96 3.08
CA VAL A 236 -29.04 17.62 3.98
C VAL A 236 -28.12 16.59 4.65
N ALA A 237 -28.66 15.46 5.09
CA ALA A 237 -27.86 14.39 5.69
C ALA A 237 -26.82 13.81 4.72
N VAL A 238 -27.20 13.51 3.47
CA VAL A 238 -26.25 13.05 2.44
C VAL A 238 -25.27 14.17 2.06
N GLY A 239 -25.69 15.44 2.08
CA GLY A 239 -24.80 16.59 1.89
C GLY A 239 -23.72 16.71 2.98
N VAL A 240 -24.08 16.49 4.25
CA VAL A 240 -23.12 16.42 5.37
C VAL A 240 -22.15 15.26 5.18
N ALA A 241 -22.64 14.10 4.71
CA ALA A 241 -21.80 12.96 4.41
C ALA A 241 -20.81 13.26 3.29
N LEU A 242 -21.26 13.88 2.20
CA LEU A 242 -20.41 14.32 1.10
C LEU A 242 -19.30 15.26 1.58
N GLY A 243 -19.64 16.27 2.40
CA GLY A 243 -18.66 17.19 2.97
C GLY A 243 -17.64 16.50 3.88
N THR A 244 -18.11 15.56 4.72
CA THR A 244 -17.25 14.79 5.63
C THR A 244 -16.30 13.87 4.86
N LYS A 245 -16.82 13.10 3.90
CA LYS A 245 -16.03 12.23 3.02
C LYS A 245 -15.04 13.03 2.18
N PHE A 246 -15.39 14.25 1.74
CA PHE A 246 -14.46 15.13 1.04
C PHE A 246 -13.28 15.58 1.91
N ALA A 247 -13.54 15.93 3.16
CA ALA A 247 -12.47 16.27 4.10
C ALA A 247 -11.54 15.08 4.37
N LEU A 248 -12.11 13.87 4.55
CA LEU A 248 -11.35 12.63 4.72
C LEU A 248 -10.56 12.26 3.45
N PHE A 249 -11.14 12.45 2.27
CA PHE A 249 -10.48 12.25 0.98
C PHE A 249 -9.24 13.13 0.86
N LEU A 250 -9.34 14.43 1.15
CA LEU A 250 -8.20 15.35 1.10
C LEU A 250 -7.11 14.96 2.11
N TYR A 251 -7.51 14.57 3.33
CA TYR A 251 -6.56 14.12 4.34
C TYR A 251 -5.84 12.84 3.91
N CYS A 252 -6.57 11.81 3.50
CA CYS A 252 -5.99 10.54 3.08
C CYS A 252 -5.17 10.67 1.79
N TYR A 253 -5.56 11.53 0.85
CA TYR A 253 -4.79 11.81 -0.37
C TYR A 253 -3.37 12.29 -0.07
N ALA A 254 -3.21 13.13 0.96
CA ALA A 254 -1.91 13.68 1.34
C ALA A 254 -0.94 12.63 1.92
N ILE A 255 -1.45 11.49 2.37
CA ILE A 255 -0.67 10.44 3.07
C ILE A 255 -0.88 9.04 2.48
N LYS A 256 -1.55 8.91 1.33
CA LYS A 256 -1.88 7.62 0.70
C LYS A 256 -0.65 6.79 0.33
N SER A 257 0.50 7.44 0.07
CA SER A 257 1.75 6.75 -0.26
C SER A 257 2.46 6.15 0.95
N GLN A 258 2.03 6.51 2.17
CA GLN A 258 2.69 6.09 3.42
C GLN A 258 2.17 4.77 3.95
N SER A 259 0.97 4.34 3.52
CA SER A 259 0.38 3.08 3.94
C SER A 259 -0.68 2.65 2.94
N SER A 260 -0.60 1.40 2.54
CA SER A 260 -1.63 0.69 1.78
C SER A 260 -3.03 0.77 2.39
N GLN A 261 -3.13 0.66 3.72
CA GLN A 261 -4.38 0.75 4.42
C GLN A 261 -5.03 2.13 4.21
N VAL A 262 -4.21 3.17 4.21
CA VAL A 262 -4.64 4.55 3.93
C VAL A 262 -4.94 4.74 2.44
N GLN A 263 -4.23 4.04 1.56
CA GLN A 263 -4.56 4.02 0.14
C GLN A 263 -5.96 3.44 -0.10
N VAL A 264 -6.30 2.30 0.48
CA VAL A 264 -7.65 1.70 0.33
C VAL A 264 -8.72 2.62 0.93
N LEU A 265 -8.47 3.21 2.10
CA LEU A 265 -9.34 4.23 2.68
C LEU A 265 -9.53 5.45 1.77
N TRP A 266 -8.47 5.88 1.10
CA TRP A 266 -8.56 6.98 0.14
C TRP A 266 -9.37 6.59 -1.10
N GLU A 267 -9.20 5.37 -1.62
CA GLU A 267 -9.98 4.84 -2.74
C GLU A 267 -11.46 4.71 -2.39
N ASP A 268 -11.77 4.29 -1.17
CA ASP A 268 -13.12 4.27 -0.58
C ASP A 268 -13.74 5.68 -0.61
N HIS A 269 -13.12 6.64 0.08
CA HIS A 269 -13.63 8.02 0.10
C HIS A 269 -13.72 8.64 -1.30
N ARG A 270 -12.79 8.30 -2.21
CA ARG A 270 -12.82 8.74 -3.61
C ARG A 270 -14.04 8.18 -4.36
N ASN A 271 -14.38 6.92 -4.13
CA ASN A 271 -15.54 6.27 -4.74
C ASN A 271 -16.85 6.82 -4.17
N ASP A 272 -16.88 7.19 -2.89
CA ASP A 272 -18.08 7.71 -2.22
C ASP A 272 -18.47 9.14 -2.63
N LEU A 273 -17.50 9.97 -3.02
CA LEU A 273 -17.76 11.34 -3.47
C LEU A 273 -18.72 11.40 -4.67
N PRO A 274 -18.42 10.75 -5.81
CA PRO A 274 -19.32 10.73 -6.96
C PRO A 274 -20.62 9.98 -6.64
N VAL A 275 -20.60 8.93 -5.81
CA VAL A 275 -21.78 8.19 -5.37
C VAL A 275 -22.76 9.08 -4.62
N ASN A 276 -22.29 9.77 -3.57
CA ASN A 276 -23.13 10.67 -2.78
C ASN A 276 -23.60 11.89 -3.59
N ALA A 277 -22.74 12.46 -4.44
CA ALA A 277 -23.09 13.59 -5.28
C ALA A 277 -24.15 13.21 -6.33
N MET A 278 -23.97 12.08 -7.02
CA MET A 278 -24.95 11.58 -7.97
C MET A 278 -26.23 11.11 -7.29
N GLY A 279 -26.16 10.50 -6.11
CA GLY A 279 -27.34 10.08 -5.34
C GLY A 279 -28.24 11.26 -4.96
N ILE A 280 -27.67 12.36 -4.48
CA ILE A 280 -28.42 13.62 -4.25
C ILE A 280 -29.07 14.11 -5.56
N PHE A 281 -28.32 14.10 -6.65
CA PHE A 281 -28.80 14.56 -7.95
C PHE A 281 -29.95 13.69 -8.50
N THR A 282 -29.80 12.36 -8.47
CA THR A 282 -30.78 11.41 -9.02
C THR A 282 -32.03 11.34 -8.15
N SER A 283 -31.90 11.46 -6.83
CA SER A 283 -33.04 11.57 -5.91
C SER A 283 -33.83 12.87 -6.16
N ALA A 284 -33.14 14.01 -6.29
CA ALA A 284 -33.76 15.29 -6.59
C ALA A 284 -34.47 15.29 -7.97
N ALA A 285 -33.81 14.74 -8.98
CA ALA A 285 -34.35 14.62 -10.32
C ALA A 285 -35.52 13.62 -10.40
N GLY A 286 -35.45 12.51 -9.66
CA GLY A 286 -36.50 11.51 -9.54
C GLY A 286 -37.82 12.09 -9.06
N ALA A 287 -37.75 12.95 -8.03
CA ALA A 287 -38.93 13.57 -7.43
C ALA A 287 -39.48 14.79 -8.20
N LYS A 288 -38.68 15.42 -9.07
CA LYS A 288 -39.07 16.66 -9.79
C LYS A 288 -39.31 16.49 -11.28
N ILE A 289 -38.67 15.52 -11.92
CA ILE A 289 -38.66 15.35 -13.37
C ILE A 289 -39.37 14.06 -13.75
N ALA A 290 -38.87 12.92 -13.30
CA ALA A 290 -39.47 11.63 -13.61
C ALA A 290 -39.03 10.55 -12.60
N TRP A 291 -39.99 9.77 -12.09
CA TRP A 291 -39.79 8.78 -11.04
C TRP A 291 -38.67 7.75 -11.35
N TRP A 292 -38.54 7.34 -12.61
CA TRP A 292 -37.57 6.31 -13.03
C TRP A 292 -36.11 6.77 -12.99
N ILE A 293 -35.87 8.09 -12.88
CA ILE A 293 -34.50 8.64 -12.81
C ILE A 293 -33.80 8.21 -11.52
N ASP A 294 -34.54 8.10 -10.41
CA ASP A 294 -33.98 7.70 -9.11
C ASP A 294 -33.39 6.28 -9.15
N PRO A 295 -34.16 5.25 -9.52
CA PRO A 295 -33.62 3.89 -9.56
C PRO A 295 -32.71 3.63 -10.77
N MET A 296 -32.88 4.33 -11.90
CA MET A 296 -31.88 4.26 -13.00
C MET A 296 -30.54 4.85 -12.56
N GLY A 297 -30.58 5.98 -11.84
CA GLY A 297 -29.40 6.61 -11.24
C GLY A 297 -28.67 5.66 -10.30
N ALA A 298 -29.40 5.00 -9.40
CA ALA A 298 -28.83 4.00 -8.49
C ALA A 298 -28.12 2.85 -9.23
N ILE A 299 -28.68 2.33 -10.33
CA ILE A 299 -28.03 1.30 -11.16
C ILE A 299 -26.72 1.82 -11.75
N LEU A 300 -26.73 3.03 -12.33
CA LEU A 300 -25.54 3.62 -12.95
C LEU A 300 -24.42 3.83 -11.93
N ILE A 301 -24.77 4.35 -10.75
CA ILE A 301 -23.86 4.56 -9.64
C ILE A 301 -23.24 3.22 -9.19
N ALA A 302 -24.07 2.21 -8.93
CA ALA A 302 -23.63 0.90 -8.48
C ALA A 302 -22.68 0.22 -9.49
N CYS A 303 -22.98 0.30 -10.79
CA CYS A 303 -22.10 -0.20 -11.86
C CYS A 303 -20.72 0.48 -11.86
N ALA A 304 -20.68 1.80 -11.64
CA ALA A 304 -19.43 2.55 -11.58
C ALA A 304 -18.58 2.13 -10.35
N VAL A 305 -19.22 1.97 -9.20
CA VAL A 305 -18.56 1.51 -7.96
C VAL A 305 -18.01 0.09 -8.10
N ILE A 306 -18.81 -0.84 -8.64
CA ILE A 306 -18.36 -2.22 -8.91
C ILE A 306 -17.15 -2.22 -9.85
N THR A 307 -17.17 -1.39 -10.90
CA THR A 307 -16.04 -1.30 -11.84
C THR A 307 -14.79 -0.78 -11.14
N SER A 308 -14.91 0.27 -10.33
CA SER A 308 -13.80 0.83 -9.54
C SER A 308 -13.18 -0.21 -8.61
N TRP A 309 -14.00 -0.90 -7.80
CA TRP A 309 -13.54 -1.94 -6.89
C TRP A 309 -12.97 -3.16 -7.61
N THR A 310 -13.51 -3.52 -8.78
CA THR A 310 -12.98 -4.64 -9.57
C THR A 310 -11.55 -4.35 -10.04
N ILE A 311 -11.25 -3.11 -10.44
CA ILE A 311 -9.90 -2.68 -10.82
C ILE A 311 -8.96 -2.77 -9.60
N THR A 312 -9.35 -2.20 -8.46
CA THR A 312 -8.57 -2.27 -7.21
C THR A 312 -8.32 -3.72 -6.78
N VAL A 313 -9.34 -4.58 -6.81
CA VAL A 313 -9.21 -6.00 -6.46
C VAL A 313 -8.27 -6.72 -7.43
N ALA A 314 -8.36 -6.44 -8.72
CA ALA A 314 -7.46 -7.03 -9.72
C ALA A 314 -6.00 -6.64 -9.45
N GLU A 315 -5.74 -5.36 -9.14
CA GLU A 315 -4.40 -4.88 -8.78
C GLU A 315 -3.84 -5.63 -7.56
N HIS A 316 -4.59 -5.67 -6.45
CA HIS A 316 -4.15 -6.40 -5.25
C HIS A 316 -4.03 -7.91 -5.46
N PHE A 317 -4.85 -8.50 -6.33
CA PHE A 317 -4.72 -9.91 -6.68
C PHE A 317 -3.43 -10.19 -7.47
N THR A 318 -3.00 -9.27 -8.35
CA THR A 318 -1.71 -9.40 -9.03
C THR A 318 -0.52 -9.32 -8.07
N LEU A 319 -0.63 -8.54 -6.99
CA LEU A 319 0.37 -8.50 -5.93
C LEU A 319 0.44 -9.83 -5.17
N LEU A 320 -0.71 -10.44 -4.86
CA LEU A 320 -0.77 -11.78 -4.26
C LEU A 320 -0.22 -12.88 -5.18
N ALA A 321 -0.33 -12.69 -6.50
CA ALA A 321 0.19 -13.62 -7.50
C ALA A 321 1.72 -13.50 -7.70
N GLY A 322 2.39 -12.55 -7.03
CA GLY A 322 3.84 -12.35 -7.15
C GLY A 322 4.25 -11.61 -8.42
N LYS A 323 3.52 -10.56 -8.80
CA LYS A 323 3.92 -9.67 -9.90
C LYS A 323 5.34 -9.14 -9.68
N SER A 324 6.14 -9.11 -10.75
CA SER A 324 7.49 -8.53 -10.74
C SER A 324 7.46 -7.08 -10.28
N ALA A 325 8.47 -6.68 -9.52
CA ALA A 325 8.68 -5.30 -9.11
C ALA A 325 8.87 -4.37 -10.33
N GLU A 326 8.62 -3.08 -10.12
CA GLU A 326 8.84 -2.06 -11.14
C GLU A 326 10.34 -1.99 -11.53
N PRO A 327 10.69 -1.68 -12.79
CA PRO A 327 12.08 -1.63 -13.23
C PRO A 327 12.98 -0.73 -12.38
N GLU A 328 12.44 0.31 -11.74
CA GLU A 328 13.19 1.16 -10.83
C GLU A 328 13.73 0.40 -9.62
N MET A 329 12.90 -0.44 -8.98
CA MET A 329 13.31 -1.28 -7.85
C MET A 329 14.31 -2.37 -8.28
N LEU A 330 14.08 -2.99 -9.44
CA LEU A 330 15.01 -3.98 -10.01
C LEU A 330 16.39 -3.37 -10.27
N ASN A 331 16.44 -2.21 -10.93
CA ASN A 331 17.69 -1.52 -11.22
C ASN A 331 18.39 -1.06 -9.93
N PHE A 332 17.61 -0.59 -8.94
CA PHE A 332 18.12 -0.16 -7.65
C PHE A 332 18.85 -1.29 -6.92
N VAL A 333 18.16 -2.42 -6.69
CA VAL A 333 18.74 -3.57 -6.00
C VAL A 333 19.90 -4.16 -6.78
N THR A 334 19.80 -4.25 -8.11
CA THR A 334 20.90 -4.72 -8.97
C THR A 334 22.15 -3.86 -8.76
N TYR A 335 22.00 -2.54 -8.81
CA TYR A 335 23.14 -1.62 -8.59
C TYR A 335 23.72 -1.75 -7.18
N LYS A 336 22.87 -1.96 -6.16
CA LYS A 336 23.33 -2.20 -4.78
C LYS A 336 24.14 -3.47 -4.64
N CYS A 337 23.72 -4.55 -5.29
CA CYS A 337 24.45 -5.81 -5.27
C CYS A 337 25.80 -5.67 -5.99
N MET A 338 25.85 -5.01 -7.15
CA MET A 338 27.09 -4.77 -7.90
C MET A 338 28.14 -3.95 -7.12
N THR A 339 27.69 -3.05 -6.25
CA THR A 339 28.56 -2.12 -5.51
C THR A 339 28.87 -2.56 -4.09
N PHE A 340 28.35 -3.71 -3.67
CA PHE A 340 28.45 -4.17 -2.28
C PHE A 340 29.87 -4.59 -1.89
N SER A 341 30.55 -5.36 -2.74
CA SER A 341 31.88 -5.89 -2.45
C SER A 341 32.65 -6.19 -3.73
N PRO A 342 33.98 -5.95 -3.78
CA PRO A 342 34.81 -6.31 -4.92
C PRO A 342 34.96 -7.82 -5.14
N LEU A 343 34.57 -8.65 -4.16
CA LEU A 343 34.58 -10.12 -4.30
C LEU A 343 33.43 -10.63 -5.18
N ILE A 344 32.41 -9.81 -5.42
CA ILE A 344 31.33 -10.12 -6.36
C ILE A 344 31.87 -9.80 -7.75
N THR A 345 32.09 -10.84 -8.56
CA THR A 345 32.64 -10.67 -9.90
C THR A 345 31.53 -10.29 -10.88
N GLN A 346 30.38 -10.94 -10.77
CA GLN A 346 29.22 -10.74 -11.64
C GLN A 346 27.90 -11.00 -10.88
N LEU A 347 26.78 -10.53 -11.44
CA LEU A 347 25.44 -10.90 -11.02
C LEU A 347 24.83 -11.77 -12.12
N ASP A 348 24.32 -12.94 -11.76
CA ASP A 348 23.68 -13.84 -12.72
C ASP A 348 22.19 -13.51 -12.88
N SER A 349 21.44 -13.52 -11.77
CA SER A 349 20.02 -13.21 -11.76
C SER A 349 19.65 -12.27 -10.62
N VAL A 350 18.72 -11.35 -10.91
CA VAL A 350 18.04 -10.53 -9.91
C VAL A 350 16.55 -10.61 -10.18
N LYS A 351 15.82 -11.29 -9.31
CA LYS A 351 14.37 -11.44 -9.39
C LYS A 351 13.76 -10.79 -8.17
N ILE A 352 12.87 -9.82 -8.38
CA ILE A 352 12.15 -9.15 -7.30
C ILE A 352 10.68 -9.21 -7.61
N TYR A 353 9.90 -9.77 -6.70
CA TYR A 353 8.48 -10.00 -6.89
C TYR A 353 7.69 -9.69 -5.62
N ALA A 354 6.43 -9.33 -5.80
CA ALA A 354 5.56 -8.90 -4.72
C ALA A 354 5.29 -10.02 -3.70
N ASN A 355 5.36 -9.68 -2.42
CA ASN A 355 4.97 -10.49 -1.27
C ASN A 355 3.87 -9.76 -0.49
N GLY A 356 2.73 -9.54 -1.15
CA GLY A 356 1.74 -8.60 -0.65
C GLY A 356 2.13 -7.17 -1.02
N GLU A 357 2.48 -6.35 -0.04
CA GLU A 357 2.82 -4.93 -0.26
C GLU A 357 4.32 -4.65 -0.33
N ASP A 358 5.10 -5.53 0.29
CA ASP A 358 6.56 -5.55 0.20
C ASP A 358 7.01 -6.53 -0.90
N TYR A 359 8.32 -6.63 -1.10
CA TYR A 359 8.95 -7.49 -2.09
C TYR A 359 9.80 -8.59 -1.45
N ILE A 360 9.89 -9.73 -2.14
CA ILE A 360 10.96 -10.70 -1.95
C ILE A 360 11.99 -10.45 -3.05
N ALA A 361 13.27 -10.39 -2.67
CA ALA A 361 14.40 -10.27 -3.59
C ALA A 361 15.18 -11.59 -3.62
N GLU A 362 15.29 -12.22 -4.79
CA GLU A 362 16.19 -13.34 -5.05
C GLU A 362 17.35 -12.83 -5.90
N VAL A 363 18.57 -12.98 -5.40
CA VAL A 363 19.79 -12.47 -6.02
C VAL A 363 20.81 -13.58 -6.11
N ASP A 364 21.27 -13.85 -7.33
CA ASP A 364 22.29 -14.85 -7.61
C ASP A 364 23.59 -14.09 -7.93
N ILE A 365 24.58 -14.19 -7.02
CA ILE A 365 25.88 -13.52 -7.14
C ILE A 365 26.96 -14.51 -7.56
N VAL A 366 27.92 -14.07 -8.38
CA VAL A 366 29.04 -14.90 -8.81
C VAL A 366 30.31 -14.48 -8.09
N MET A 367 31.04 -15.48 -7.56
CA MET A 367 32.31 -15.30 -6.86
C MET A 367 33.38 -16.24 -7.44
N GLU A 368 34.67 -15.95 -7.18
CA GLU A 368 35.76 -16.82 -7.63
C GLU A 368 35.66 -18.22 -6.98
N PRO A 369 35.84 -19.33 -7.74
CA PRO A 369 35.74 -20.69 -7.22
C PRO A 369 36.67 -21.01 -6.05
N GLU A 370 37.81 -20.33 -5.98
CA GLU A 370 38.82 -20.47 -4.93
C GLU A 370 38.44 -19.75 -3.63
N THR A 371 37.36 -18.96 -3.64
CA THR A 371 36.84 -18.28 -2.46
C THR A 371 36.39 -19.32 -1.43
N THR A 372 36.91 -19.20 -0.21
CA THR A 372 36.53 -20.14 0.85
C THR A 372 35.04 -20.06 1.17
N LEU A 373 34.39 -21.19 1.44
CA LEU A 373 32.96 -21.26 1.81
C LEU A 373 32.61 -20.28 2.94
N ARG A 374 33.53 -20.09 3.90
CA ARG A 374 33.33 -19.14 4.99
C ARG A 374 33.20 -17.72 4.47
N THR A 375 34.12 -17.29 3.60
CA THR A 375 34.11 -15.94 3.05
C THR A 375 32.90 -15.69 2.16
N SER A 376 32.53 -16.65 1.30
CA SER A 376 31.36 -16.52 0.45
C SER A 376 30.06 -16.48 1.27
N HIS A 377 29.92 -17.37 2.26
CA HIS A 377 28.79 -17.35 3.18
C HIS A 377 28.68 -16.04 3.96
N ASP A 378 29.78 -15.58 4.58
CA ASP A 378 29.76 -14.35 5.39
C ASP A 378 29.42 -13.12 4.53
N LEU A 379 29.88 -13.07 3.28
CA LEU A 379 29.53 -12.02 2.32
C LEU A 379 28.07 -12.10 1.87
N ALA A 380 27.58 -13.29 1.51
CA ALA A 380 26.20 -13.50 1.08
C ALA A 380 25.21 -13.18 2.20
N GLN A 381 25.49 -13.61 3.43
CA GLN A 381 24.70 -13.27 4.61
C GLN A 381 24.71 -11.76 4.85
N SER A 382 25.86 -11.11 4.76
CA SER A 382 25.94 -9.66 4.94
C SER A 382 25.18 -8.89 3.85
N LEU A 383 25.18 -9.39 2.61
CA LEU A 383 24.39 -8.81 1.52
C LEU A 383 22.90 -9.00 1.78
N GLN A 384 22.48 -10.21 2.16
CA GLN A 384 21.10 -10.53 2.54
C GLN A 384 20.59 -9.59 3.64
N ASP A 385 21.31 -9.50 4.77
CA ASP A 385 20.93 -8.66 5.91
C ASP A 385 20.83 -7.18 5.52
N THR A 386 21.65 -6.73 4.56
CA THR A 386 21.62 -5.33 4.10
C THR A 386 20.45 -5.08 3.16
N LEU A 387 20.12 -6.02 2.28
CA LEU A 387 18.96 -5.94 1.40
C LEU A 387 17.65 -5.98 2.18
N GLU A 388 17.53 -6.83 3.21
CA GLU A 388 16.33 -6.91 4.08
C GLU A 388 16.10 -5.64 4.91
N ARG A 389 17.10 -4.77 5.02
CA ARG A 389 16.97 -3.45 5.67
C ARG A 389 16.52 -2.36 4.70
N LEU A 390 16.47 -2.62 3.39
CA LEU A 390 16.01 -1.64 2.43
C LEU A 390 14.48 -1.47 2.51
N PRO A 391 13.98 -0.24 2.30
CA PRO A 391 12.54 -0.01 2.28
C PRO A 391 11.86 -0.82 1.18
N GLY A 392 10.77 -1.50 1.54
CA GLY A 392 9.97 -2.33 0.64
C GLY A 392 10.53 -3.73 0.36
N ILE A 393 11.66 -4.13 0.93
CA ILE A 393 12.15 -5.52 0.87
C ILE A 393 11.84 -6.19 2.21
N ASP A 394 10.94 -7.18 2.17
CA ASP A 394 10.58 -7.97 3.36
C ASP A 394 11.58 -9.10 3.61
N ARG A 395 12.04 -9.74 2.54
CA ARG A 395 13.01 -10.84 2.59
C ARG A 395 13.94 -10.82 1.39
N ALA A 396 15.18 -11.23 1.60
CA ALA A 396 16.14 -11.45 0.54
C ALA A 396 16.68 -12.89 0.58
N PHE A 397 16.95 -13.46 -0.58
CA PHE A 397 17.64 -14.73 -0.75
C PHE A 397 18.84 -14.46 -1.63
N VAL A 398 20.04 -14.70 -1.09
CA VAL A 398 21.28 -14.53 -1.83
C VAL A 398 21.89 -15.90 -2.08
N HIS A 399 21.90 -16.31 -3.35
CA HIS A 399 22.62 -17.49 -3.80
C HIS A 399 24.01 -17.11 -4.27
N VAL A 400 24.99 -17.99 -4.07
CA VAL A 400 26.37 -17.77 -4.50
C VAL A 400 26.77 -18.84 -5.49
N ASP A 401 27.03 -18.42 -6.71
CA ASP A 401 27.50 -19.24 -7.80
C ASP A 401 28.98 -19.03 -8.09
N HIS A 402 29.58 -20.04 -8.72
CA HIS A 402 30.97 -20.01 -9.18
C HIS A 402 31.07 -19.90 -10.70
N GLU A 403 29.94 -19.98 -11.40
CA GLU A 403 29.84 -19.85 -12.86
C GLU A 403 28.53 -19.17 -13.28
N THR A 404 28.47 -18.71 -14.53
CA THR A 404 27.31 -18.06 -15.15
C THR A 404 26.58 -18.94 -16.17
N ASP A 405 27.11 -20.12 -16.50
CA ASP A 405 26.62 -20.93 -17.63
C ASP A 405 25.53 -21.94 -17.23
N HIS A 406 25.19 -22.03 -15.94
CA HIS A 406 24.19 -22.97 -15.44
C HIS A 406 22.76 -22.54 -15.84
N ALA A 407 21.90 -23.54 -16.08
CA ALA A 407 20.48 -23.28 -16.28
C ALA A 407 19.85 -22.84 -14.94
N PRO A 408 18.94 -21.85 -14.92
CA PRO A 408 18.36 -21.35 -13.69
C PRO A 408 17.70 -22.49 -12.89
N GLU A 409 18.17 -22.71 -11.65
CA GLU A 409 17.89 -23.90 -10.84
C GLU A 409 16.39 -24.16 -10.56
N HIS A 410 15.55 -23.13 -10.74
CA HIS A 410 14.11 -23.17 -10.43
C HIS A 410 13.19 -23.13 -11.66
N ALA A 411 13.75 -23.19 -12.87
CA ALA A 411 12.95 -23.39 -14.08
C ALA A 411 12.52 -24.86 -14.18
N LYS A 412 11.34 -25.20 -13.67
CA LYS A 412 10.64 -26.39 -14.19
C LYS A 412 10.43 -26.14 -15.69
N ASN A 413 11.01 -26.97 -16.55
CA ASN A 413 10.74 -27.00 -17.99
C ASN A 413 9.22 -26.89 -18.18
N ARG A 414 8.75 -25.72 -18.59
CA ARG A 414 7.33 -25.38 -18.75
C ARG A 414 6.99 -25.33 -20.22
#